data_AF-A0A4V3D784-F1
#
_entry.id   AF-A0A4V3D784-F1
#
_cell.length_a   1.000
_cell.length_b   1.000
_cell.length_c   1.000
_cell.angle_alpha   90.00
_cell.angle_beta   90.00
_cell.angle_gamma   90.00
#
_symmetry.space_group_name_H-M   'P 1'
#
loop_
_entity.id
_entity.type
_entity.pdbx_description
1 polymer ?
#
loop_
_entity_poly.entity_id
_entity_poly.type
_entity_poly.pdbx_seq_one_letter_code
_entity_poly.pdbx_strand_id
1 'polypeptide(L)'
;MRISLVLDALEQAVRTRAQQGVDELGELVHHSDAGSQYTSIAFTERLADTGAAPSVGSVGDAYDNALAESTIGLFKTELIKPRAPWRTVEQVEIATLEWVDWFNHRRLHSTCGDIPPAELEAAHYRHHRPHPEPVHSSP
;
A
#
# COMPACT_ATOMS: atom_id res chain seq x y z
N MET A 1 -2.19 -13.91 -14.65
CA MET A 1 -2.62 -12.57 -14.19
C MET A 1 -2.06 -11.53 -15.15
N ARG A 2 -2.82 -10.49 -15.52
CA ARG A 2 -2.39 -9.46 -16.50
C ARG A 2 -1.52 -8.42 -15.80
N ILE A 3 -0.45 -7.95 -16.46
CA ILE A 3 0.41 -6.86 -15.97
C ILE A 3 -0.39 -5.59 -15.71
N SER A 4 -1.43 -5.33 -16.51
CA SER A 4 -2.31 -4.16 -16.33
C SER A 4 -2.90 -4.08 -14.92
N LEU A 5 -3.23 -5.21 -14.27
CA LEU A 5 -3.83 -5.19 -12.94
C LEU A 5 -2.86 -4.69 -11.85
N VAL A 6 -1.58 -5.08 -11.92
CA VAL A 6 -0.58 -4.62 -10.94
C VAL A 6 -0.20 -3.17 -11.20
N LEU A 7 -0.19 -2.73 -12.47
CA LEU A 7 -0.01 -1.33 -12.83
C LEU A 7 -1.18 -0.46 -12.36
N ASP A 8 -2.42 -0.90 -12.58
CA ASP A 8 -3.61 -0.17 -12.12
C ASP A 8 -3.61 -0.01 -10.59
N ALA A 9 -3.20 -1.05 -9.85
CA ALA A 9 -3.05 -0.98 -8.40
C ALA A 9 -1.96 0.00 -7.96
N LEU A 10 -0.80 0.00 -8.64
CA LEU A 10 0.27 0.97 -8.40
C LEU A 10 -0.20 2.41 -8.65
N GLU A 11 -0.89 2.66 -9.77
CA GLU A 11 -1.44 3.98 -10.10
C GLU A 11 -2.45 4.46 -9.06
N GLN A 12 -3.34 3.58 -8.61
CA GLN A 12 -4.31 3.91 -7.56
C GLN A 12 -3.60 4.29 -6.26
N ALA A 13 -2.56 3.55 -5.87
CA ALA A 13 -1.77 3.87 -4.68
C ALA A 13 -1.08 5.23 -4.81
N VAL A 14 -0.38 5.47 -5.93
CA VAL A 14 0.32 6.74 -6.20
C VAL A 14 -0.65 7.92 -6.18
N ARG A 15 -1.80 7.80 -6.87
CA ARG A 15 -2.82 8.86 -6.89
C ARG A 15 -3.40 9.15 -5.51
N THR A 16 -3.65 8.10 -4.72
CA THR A 16 -4.15 8.26 -3.35
C THR A 16 -3.16 9.03 -2.50
N ARG A 17 -1.85 8.74 -2.64
CA ARG A 17 -0.79 9.47 -1.91
C ARG A 17 -0.64 10.91 -2.36
N ALA A 18 -0.69 11.18 -3.66
CA ALA A 18 -0.69 12.55 -4.18
C ALA A 18 -1.86 13.38 -3.62
N GLN A 19 -3.06 12.80 -3.52
CA GLN A 19 -4.22 13.45 -2.91
C GLN A 19 -4.04 13.74 -1.40
N GLN A 20 -3.18 12.99 -0.73
CA GLN A 20 -2.80 13.19 0.67
C GLN A 20 -1.63 14.19 0.84
N GLY A 21 -1.14 14.79 -0.26
CA GLY A 21 -0.02 15.74 -0.25
C GLY A 21 1.35 15.07 -0.11
N VAL A 22 1.47 13.80 -0.52
CA VAL A 22 2.75 13.08 -0.65
C VAL A 22 3.12 13.09 -2.13
N ASP A 23 4.02 13.98 -2.51
CA ASP A 23 4.43 14.19 -3.91
C ASP A 23 5.60 13.30 -4.34
N GLU A 24 6.37 12.77 -3.38
CA GLU A 24 7.52 11.90 -3.65
C GLU A 24 7.46 10.63 -2.80
N LEU A 25 7.64 9.47 -3.44
CA LEU A 25 7.72 8.16 -2.77
C LEU A 25 9.18 7.70 -2.59
N GLY A 26 10.15 8.62 -2.70
CA GLY A 26 11.59 8.33 -2.75
C GLY A 26 12.15 7.63 -1.52
N GLU A 27 11.49 7.77 -0.37
CA GLU A 27 11.87 7.09 0.88
C GLU A 27 11.16 5.74 1.06
N LEU A 28 10.24 5.38 0.16
CA LEU A 28 9.47 4.14 0.25
C LEU A 28 10.17 3.00 -0.49
N VAL A 29 10.08 1.82 0.10
CA VAL A 29 10.47 0.56 -0.53
C VAL A 29 9.20 -0.18 -0.93
N HIS A 30 9.10 -0.56 -2.21
CA HIS A 30 8.06 -1.44 -2.71
C HIS A 30 8.53 -2.88 -2.67
N HIS A 31 7.97 -3.66 -1.74
CA HIS A 31 8.23 -5.08 -1.60
C HIS A 31 7.25 -5.90 -2.46
N SER A 32 7.78 -6.82 -3.26
CA SER A 32 6.99 -7.78 -4.03
C SER A 32 7.61 -9.18 -4.02
N ASP A 33 6.79 -10.19 -4.35
CA ASP A 33 7.32 -11.50 -4.71
C ASP A 33 8.01 -11.48 -6.09
N ALA A 34 8.66 -12.59 -6.46
CA ALA A 34 9.34 -12.76 -7.74
C ALA A 34 8.38 -13.15 -8.89
N GLY A 35 7.07 -12.86 -8.76
CA GLY A 35 6.08 -13.13 -9.78
C GLY A 35 6.37 -12.36 -11.07
N SER A 36 6.11 -12.99 -12.22
CA SER A 36 6.47 -12.44 -13.54
C SER A 36 5.82 -11.09 -13.87
N GLN A 37 4.73 -10.73 -13.18
CA GLN A 37 4.09 -9.42 -13.29
C GLN A 37 4.94 -8.32 -12.62
N TYR A 38 5.44 -8.59 -11.41
CA TYR A 38 6.23 -7.63 -10.62
C TYR A 38 7.68 -7.54 -11.11
N THR A 39 8.20 -8.58 -11.76
CA THR A 39 9.51 -8.55 -12.42
C THR A 39 9.45 -8.10 -13.89
N SER A 40 8.28 -7.67 -14.37
CA SER A 40 8.12 -7.22 -15.75
C SER A 40 8.74 -5.84 -15.96
N ILE A 41 9.35 -5.61 -17.13
CA ILE A 41 9.98 -4.33 -17.50
C ILE A 41 9.02 -3.16 -17.26
N ALA A 42 7.79 -3.26 -17.79
CA ALA A 42 6.79 -2.22 -17.67
C ALA A 42 6.44 -1.86 -16.21
N PHE A 43 6.39 -2.85 -15.32
CA PHE A 43 6.13 -2.60 -13.90
C PHE A 43 7.33 -1.96 -13.21
N THR A 44 8.54 -2.49 -13.44
CA THR A 44 9.76 -1.98 -12.81
C THR A 44 10.11 -0.58 -13.26
N GLU A 45 9.92 -0.26 -14.55
CA GLU A 45 10.12 1.10 -15.08
C GLU A 45 9.13 2.07 -14.44
N ARG A 46 7.85 1.69 -14.41
CA ARG A 46 6.83 2.57 -13.83
C ARG A 46 7.02 2.77 -12.33
N LEU A 47 7.45 1.74 -11.60
CA LEU A 47 7.79 1.85 -10.19
C LEU A 47 8.96 2.81 -9.96
N ALA A 48 10.01 2.72 -10.79
CA ALA A 48 11.13 3.66 -10.74
C ALA A 48 10.69 5.12 -10.98
N ASP A 49 9.74 5.35 -11.90
CA ASP A 49 9.17 6.69 -12.15
C ASP A 49 8.43 7.29 -10.93
N THR A 50 8.03 6.47 -9.96
CA THR A 50 7.44 6.96 -8.70
C THR A 50 8.49 7.40 -7.67
N GLY A 51 9.76 7.07 -7.90
CA GLY A 51 10.87 7.26 -6.96
C GLY A 51 11.00 6.14 -5.92
N ALA A 52 10.02 5.24 -5.79
CA ALA A 52 10.09 4.15 -4.81
C ALA A 52 11.16 3.11 -5.17
N ALA A 53 11.91 2.66 -4.17
CA ALA A 53 12.95 1.65 -4.34
C ALA A 53 12.30 0.24 -4.46
N PRO A 54 12.60 -0.54 -5.51
CA PRO A 54 12.12 -1.91 -5.59
C PRO A 54 12.88 -2.82 -4.62
N SER A 55 12.16 -3.72 -3.98
CA SER A 55 12.73 -4.85 -3.24
C SER A 55 11.96 -6.10 -3.60
N VAL A 56 12.67 -7.10 -4.12
CA VAL A 56 12.10 -8.40 -4.45
C VAL A 56 12.68 -9.41 -3.47
N GLY A 57 11.80 -10.12 -2.76
CA GLY A 57 12.24 -11.16 -1.83
C GLY A 57 13.06 -12.22 -2.54
N SER A 58 14.11 -12.74 -1.87
CA SER A 58 14.87 -13.86 -2.43
C SER A 58 13.95 -15.09 -2.57
N VAL A 59 14.21 -15.95 -3.57
CA VAL A 59 13.37 -17.14 -3.79
C VAL A 59 13.38 -18.01 -2.53
N GLY A 60 12.24 -18.07 -1.82
CA GLY A 60 12.08 -18.83 -0.59
C GLY A 60 12.16 -18.03 0.71
N ASP A 61 12.31 -16.69 0.66
CA ASP A 61 12.19 -15.85 1.85
C ASP A 61 10.73 -15.45 2.08
N ALA A 62 10.06 -16.18 2.97
CA ALA A 62 8.65 -15.97 3.28
C ALA A 62 8.41 -14.68 4.08
N TYR A 63 9.43 -14.09 4.72
CA TYR A 63 9.23 -12.96 5.61
C TYR A 63 8.85 -11.67 4.88
N ASP A 64 9.44 -11.44 3.70
CA ASP A 64 9.18 -10.23 2.91
C ASP A 64 7.73 -10.15 2.42
N ASN A 65 7.09 -11.30 2.16
CA ASN A 65 5.70 -11.36 1.70
C ASN A 65 4.71 -11.64 2.84
N ALA A 66 5.18 -12.02 4.04
CA ALA A 66 4.33 -12.51 5.13
C ALA A 66 3.23 -11.50 5.53
N LEU A 67 3.55 -10.20 5.54
CA LEU A 67 2.57 -9.16 5.87
C LEU A 67 1.48 -9.05 4.80
N ALA A 68 1.87 -9.07 3.52
CA ALA A 68 0.93 -9.04 2.40
C ALA A 68 0.04 -10.29 2.41
N GLU A 69 0.62 -11.47 2.59
CA GLU A 69 -0.13 -12.74 2.68
C GLU A 69 -1.10 -12.76 3.86
N SER A 70 -0.68 -12.28 5.03
CA SER A 70 -1.53 -12.19 6.22
C SER A 70 -2.72 -11.26 5.96
N THR A 71 -2.48 -10.12 5.33
CA THR A 71 -3.53 -9.15 4.98
C THR A 71 -4.52 -9.74 3.97
N ILE A 72 -4.03 -10.43 2.93
CA ILE A 72 -4.89 -11.14 1.97
C ILE A 72 -5.68 -12.26 2.65
N GLY A 73 -5.07 -12.97 3.61
CA GLY A 73 -5.73 -13.99 4.41
C GLY A 73 -6.89 -13.44 5.23
N LEU A 74 -6.69 -12.29 5.90
CA LEU A 74 -7.72 -11.56 6.63
C LEU A 74 -8.84 -11.09 5.69
N PHE A 75 -8.50 -10.43 4.59
CA PHE A 75 -9.45 -9.97 3.58
C PHE A 75 -10.35 -11.10 3.08
N LYS A 76 -9.77 -12.26 2.75
CA LYS A 76 -10.54 -13.43 2.31
C LYS A 76 -11.46 -13.97 3.40
N THR A 77 -11.01 -13.92 4.65
CA THR A 77 -11.71 -14.53 5.80
C THR A 77 -12.82 -13.63 6.34
N GLU A 78 -12.62 -12.32 6.34
CA GLU A 78 -13.55 -11.34 6.88
C GLU A 78 -14.55 -10.84 5.84
N LEU A 79 -14.13 -10.72 4.58
CA LEU A 79 -14.97 -10.18 3.51
C LEU A 79 -15.43 -11.24 2.51
N ILE A 80 -14.50 -11.91 1.84
CA ILE A 80 -14.83 -12.70 0.63
C ILE A 80 -15.64 -13.96 0.97
N LYS A 81 -15.18 -14.76 1.94
CA LYS A 81 -15.86 -16.01 2.31
C LYS A 81 -17.22 -15.76 2.97
N PRO A 82 -17.37 -14.83 3.95
CA PRO A 82 -18.65 -14.68 4.66
C PRO A 82 -19.77 -14.07 3.81
N ARG A 83 -19.42 -13.24 2.81
CA ARG A 83 -20.40 -12.57 1.93
C ARG A 83 -20.67 -13.34 0.63
N ALA A 84 -20.07 -14.52 0.45
CA ALA A 84 -20.35 -15.37 -0.70
C ALA A 84 -21.81 -15.90 -0.69
N PRO A 85 -22.44 -16.16 -1.85
CA PRO A 85 -21.88 -16.06 -3.20
C PRO A 85 -21.94 -14.63 -3.78
N TRP A 86 -20.89 -14.27 -4.51
CA TRP A 86 -20.80 -13.01 -5.27
C TRP A 86 -21.38 -13.21 -6.67
N ARG A 87 -22.25 -12.28 -7.11
CA ARG A 87 -22.94 -12.41 -8.40
C ARG A 87 -22.24 -11.68 -9.53
N THR A 88 -21.53 -10.60 -9.21
CA THR A 88 -20.80 -9.79 -10.19
C THR A 88 -19.47 -9.31 -9.62
N VAL A 89 -18.57 -8.86 -10.50
CA VAL A 89 -17.26 -8.33 -10.09
C VAL A 89 -17.41 -6.99 -9.39
N GLU A 90 -18.35 -6.15 -9.83
CA GLU A 90 -18.63 -4.83 -9.26
C GLU A 90 -19.05 -4.92 -7.79
N GLN A 91 -19.77 -5.98 -7.40
CA GLN A 91 -20.10 -6.23 -5.99
C GLN A 91 -18.84 -6.47 -5.15
N VAL A 92 -17.88 -7.22 -5.69
CA VAL A 92 -16.61 -7.49 -5.02
C VAL A 92 -15.76 -6.23 -4.96
N GLU A 93 -15.73 -5.44 -6.02
CA GLU A 93 -14.98 -4.17 -6.07
C GLU A 93 -15.47 -3.19 -5.01
N ILE A 94 -16.78 -2.92 -4.95
CA ILE A 94 -17.36 -2.01 -3.95
C ILE A 94 -17.07 -2.52 -2.53
N ALA A 95 -17.32 -3.80 -2.28
CA ALA A 95 -17.06 -4.39 -0.97
C ALA A 95 -15.57 -4.35 -0.58
N THR A 96 -14.67 -4.46 -1.56
CA THR A 96 -13.22 -4.35 -1.35
C THR A 96 -12.85 -2.93 -0.96
N LEU A 97 -13.39 -1.92 -1.64
CA LEU A 97 -13.18 -0.51 -1.29
C LEU A 97 -13.67 -0.20 0.13
N GLU A 98 -14.87 -0.67 0.49
CA GLU A 98 -15.40 -0.54 1.85
C GLU A 98 -14.51 -1.21 2.91
N TRP A 99 -14.01 -2.41 2.61
CA TRP A 99 -13.15 -3.15 3.54
C TRP A 99 -11.79 -2.48 3.70
N VAL A 100 -11.19 -1.99 2.62
CA VAL A 100 -9.90 -1.25 2.66
C VAL A 100 -10.04 0.05 3.45
N ASP A 101 -11.12 0.80 3.24
CA ASP A 101 -11.41 2.02 4.00
C ASP A 101 -11.60 1.71 5.49
N TRP A 102 -12.42 0.70 5.82
CA TRP A 102 -12.59 0.27 7.22
C TRP A 102 -11.27 -0.22 7.85
N PHE A 103 -10.49 -1.04 7.13
CA PHE A 103 -9.23 -1.59 7.62
C PHE A 103 -8.24 -0.48 7.98
N ASN A 104 -8.11 0.54 7.14
CA ASN A 104 -7.13 1.60 7.35
C ASN A 104 -7.60 2.67 8.33
N HIS A 105 -8.89 3.00 8.35
CA HIS A 105 -9.39 4.17 9.09
C HIS A 105 -10.20 3.85 10.35
N ARG A 106 -10.56 2.58 10.59
CA ARG A 106 -11.46 2.21 11.70
C ARG A 106 -11.05 0.94 12.45
N ARG A 107 -10.32 0.02 11.82
CA ARG A 107 -9.88 -1.22 12.47
C ARG A 107 -8.80 -0.93 13.49
N LEU A 108 -9.03 -1.33 14.75
CA LEU A 108 -7.98 -1.34 15.76
C LEU A 108 -7.04 -2.53 15.50
N HIS A 109 -5.73 -2.27 15.51
CA HIS A 109 -4.72 -3.28 15.24
C HIS A 109 -3.68 -3.28 16.36
N SER A 110 -3.49 -4.43 17.03
CA SER A 110 -2.60 -4.51 18.20
C SER A 110 -1.15 -4.19 17.88
N THR A 111 -0.66 -4.57 16.69
CA THR A 111 0.70 -4.17 16.25
C THR A 111 0.83 -2.68 15.96
N CYS A 112 -0.29 -1.96 15.82
CA CYS A 112 -0.32 -0.51 15.70
C CYS A 112 -0.49 0.18 17.06
N GLY A 113 -0.58 -0.56 18.18
CA GLY A 113 -0.88 0.00 19.49
C GLY A 113 -2.38 0.24 19.72
N ASP A 114 -3.22 -0.63 19.13
CA ASP A 114 -4.68 -0.56 19.24
C ASP A 114 -5.30 0.73 18.70
N ILE A 115 -4.69 1.30 17.66
CA ILE A 115 -5.22 2.41 16.86
C ILE A 115 -5.35 2.01 15.38
N PRO A 116 -6.13 2.76 14.57
CA PRO A 116 -6.19 2.55 13.12
C PRO A 116 -4.83 2.72 12.42
N PRO A 117 -4.51 1.93 11.39
CA PRO A 117 -3.27 2.06 10.61
C PRO A 117 -3.01 3.48 10.10
N ALA A 118 -4.06 4.18 9.62
CA ALA A 118 -3.93 5.54 9.13
C ALA A 118 -3.54 6.54 10.24
N GLU A 119 -3.95 6.31 11.48
CA GLU A 119 -3.56 7.16 12.61
C GLU A 119 -2.09 6.97 13.00
N LEU A 120 -1.63 5.72 13.01
CA LEU A 120 -0.22 5.39 13.24
C LEU A 120 0.67 6.02 12.16
N GLU A 121 0.30 5.88 10.90
CA GLU A 121 1.02 6.47 9.78
C GLU A 121 1.04 8.01 9.86
N ALA A 122 -0.10 8.63 10.15
CA ALA A 122 -0.17 10.07 10.33
C ALA A 122 0.71 10.56 11.51
N ALA A 123 0.79 9.79 12.60
CA ALA A 123 1.71 10.08 13.70
C ALA A 123 3.18 9.97 13.25
N HIS A 124 3.53 8.91 12.51
CA HIS A 124 4.87 8.73 11.96
C HIS A 124 5.30 9.95 11.12
N TYR A 125 4.49 10.37 10.15
CA TYR A 125 4.83 11.53 9.30
C TYR A 125 4.85 12.87 10.06
N ARG A 126 4.03 13.05 11.10
CA ARG A 126 4.12 14.24 11.97
C ARG A 126 5.47 14.32 12.70
N HIS A 127 6.03 13.18 13.10
CA HIS A 127 7.31 13.13 13.81
C HIS A 127 8.53 13.18 12.87
N HIS A 128 8.39 12.77 11.60
CA HIS A 128 9.49 12.67 10.65
C HIS A 128 9.49 13.78 9.57
N ARG A 129 8.50 14.68 9.55
CA ARG A 129 8.58 15.89 8.72
C ARG A 129 9.69 16.81 9.24
N PRO A 130 10.70 17.17 8.42
CA PRO A 130 11.65 18.20 8.83
C PRO A 130 10.91 19.52 9.03
N HIS A 131 11.21 20.22 10.13
CA HIS A 131 10.84 21.62 10.28
C HIS A 131 11.45 22.39 9.10
N PRO A 132 10.70 23.25 8.39
CA PRO A 132 11.33 24.19 7.47
C PRO A 132 12.32 25.02 8.31
N GLU A 133 13.60 25.00 7.93
CA GLU A 133 14.58 25.87 8.57
C GLU A 133 14.05 27.31 8.49
N PRO A 134 14.10 28.09 9.59
CA PRO A 134 13.73 29.48 9.53
C PRO A 134 14.63 30.14 8.49
N VAL A 135 14.01 30.74 7.47
CA VAL A 135 14.72 31.53 6.46
C VAL A 135 15.42 32.66 7.22
N HIS A 136 16.72 32.48 7.49
CA HIS A 136 17.58 33.54 7.98
C HIS A 136 17.74 34.56 6.85
N SER A 137 16.80 35.50 6.78
CA SER A 137 16.95 36.74 6.04
C SER A 137 18.03 37.56 6.75
N SER A 138 19.28 37.37 6.37
CA SER A 138 20.34 38.32 6.72
C SER A 138 20.36 39.46 5.69
N PRO A 139 20.52 40.72 6.14
CA PRO A 139 20.43 41.93 5.31
C PRO A 139 21.62 42.12 4.36
#